data_AF-A0A1X1TG67-F1
#
_entry.id   AF-A0A1X1TG67-F1
#
_cell.length_a   1.000
_cell.length_b   1.000
_cell.length_c   1.000
_cell.angle_alpha   90.00
_cell.angle_beta   90.00
_cell.angle_gamma   90.00
#
_symmetry.space_group_name_H-M   'P 1'
#
loop_
_entity.id
_entity.type
_entity.pdbx_description
1 polymer ?
#
loop_
_entity_poly.entity_id
_entity_poly.type
_entity_poly.pdbx_seq_one_letter_code
_entity_poly.pdbx_strand_id
1 'polypeptide(L)'
;MIAAILVAVAALVVVLGVAAVRQGRPEQKPVPIAAVPAPRADSPECRALLGALPEVLGDFRRAPTAEPAPVGTAAWQAGPDTEAIILRCGLDRPVDFVVGVPIQMVDAVQWFRVGEEAAPGSRPESQQTRSTWYAVDRPVYVALTLPQDSGPTPIQLISRVLTHTMPATPIAPGPPR
;
A
#
# COMPACT_ATOMS: atom_id res chain seq x y z
N MET A 1 44.19 7.11 -30.31
CA MET A 1 44.23 6.19 -29.15
C MET A 1 43.54 6.74 -27.90
N ILE A 2 43.78 8.01 -27.52
CA ILE A 2 43.20 8.61 -26.30
C ILE A 2 41.65 8.59 -26.27
N ALA A 3 40.99 8.93 -27.38
CA ALA A 3 39.52 8.94 -27.47
C ALA A 3 38.89 7.55 -27.24
N ALA A 4 39.52 6.47 -27.74
CA ALA A 4 39.01 5.11 -27.57
C ALA A 4 39.10 4.64 -26.10
N ILE A 5 40.15 5.06 -25.39
CA ILE A 5 40.34 4.74 -23.97
C ILE A 5 39.27 5.43 -23.12
N LEU A 6 38.96 6.71 -23.40
CA LEU A 6 37.94 7.44 -22.65
C LEU A 6 36.53 6.85 -22.82
N VAL A 7 36.17 6.42 -24.04
CA VAL A 7 34.88 5.77 -24.31
C VAL A 7 34.78 4.43 -23.58
N ALA A 8 35.85 3.63 -23.60
CA ALA A 8 35.87 2.34 -22.90
C ALA A 8 35.72 2.50 -21.37
N VAL A 9 36.40 3.48 -20.78
CA VAL A 9 36.30 3.78 -19.34
C VAL A 9 34.89 4.27 -18.99
N ALA A 10 34.31 5.18 -19.78
CA ALA A 10 32.96 5.68 -19.56
C ALA A 10 31.93 4.54 -19.64
N ALA A 11 32.03 3.67 -20.65
CA ALA A 11 31.15 2.51 -20.79
C ALA A 11 31.29 1.55 -19.59
N LEU A 12 32.53 1.30 -19.12
CA LEU A 12 32.77 0.45 -17.97
C LEU A 12 32.16 1.03 -16.68
N VAL A 13 32.31 2.35 -16.45
CA VAL A 13 31.71 3.03 -15.29
C VAL A 13 30.18 2.96 -15.34
N VAL A 14 29.57 3.15 -16.50
CA VAL A 14 28.12 3.02 -16.68
C VAL A 14 27.67 1.58 -16.42
N VAL A 15 28.36 0.59 -16.98
CA VAL A 15 28.03 -0.84 -16.78
C VAL A 15 28.18 -1.24 -15.31
N LEU A 16 29.26 -0.84 -14.66
CA LEU A 16 29.49 -1.12 -13.23
C LEU A 16 28.46 -0.40 -12.35
N GLY A 17 28.09 0.84 -12.68
CA GLY A 17 27.03 1.57 -11.99
C GLY A 17 25.67 0.87 -12.10
N VAL A 18 25.30 0.44 -13.32
CA VAL A 18 24.05 -0.31 -13.54
C VAL A 18 24.07 -1.67 -12.84
N ALA A 19 25.21 -2.38 -12.88
CA ALA A 19 25.37 -3.67 -12.21
C ALA A 19 25.27 -3.54 -10.68
N ALA A 20 25.90 -2.53 -10.08
CA ALA A 20 25.84 -2.28 -8.65
C ALA A 20 24.40 -1.95 -8.19
N VAL A 21 23.65 -1.17 -8.98
CA VAL A 21 22.23 -0.87 -8.71
C VAL A 21 21.35 -2.12 -8.80
N ARG A 22 21.66 -3.06 -9.71
CA ARG A 22 20.92 -4.33 -9.85
C ARG A 22 21.26 -5.34 -8.75
N GLN A 23 22.53 -5.48 -8.39
CA GLN A 23 22.99 -6.41 -7.36
C GLN A 23 22.52 -6.03 -5.95
N GLY A 24 22.22 -4.75 -5.71
CA GLY A 24 21.65 -4.28 -4.45
C GLY A 24 20.13 -4.49 -4.29
N ARG A 25 19.44 -5.06 -5.29
CA ARG A 25 18.01 -5.42 -5.16
C ARG A 25 17.90 -6.88 -4.75
N PRO A 26 17.65 -7.21 -3.48
CA PRO A 26 17.26 -8.57 -3.12
C PRO A 26 16.03 -8.95 -3.96
N GLU A 27 16.05 -10.12 -4.59
CA GLU A 27 14.91 -10.59 -5.39
C GLU A 27 13.70 -10.74 -4.46
N GLN A 28 12.76 -9.79 -4.56
CA GLN A 28 11.50 -9.86 -3.85
C GLN A 28 10.61 -10.88 -4.55
N LYS A 29 10.04 -11.81 -3.79
CA LYS A 29 9.14 -12.83 -4.33
C LYS A 29 7.82 -12.16 -4.73
N PRO A 30 7.21 -12.53 -5.88
CA PRO A 30 5.91 -12.03 -6.26
C PRO A 30 4.87 -12.25 -5.15
N VAL A 31 4.18 -11.18 -4.74
CA VAL A 31 3.23 -11.20 -3.63
C VAL A 31 1.85 -11.64 -4.15
N PRO A 32 1.28 -12.77 -3.68
CA PRO A 32 -0.08 -13.14 -4.04
C PRO A 32 -1.07 -12.21 -3.35
N ILE A 33 -1.99 -11.63 -4.12
CA ILE A 33 -3.05 -10.76 -3.62
C ILE A 33 -4.39 -11.39 -3.97
N ALA A 34 -5.14 -11.79 -2.95
CA ALA A 34 -6.50 -12.26 -3.14
C ALA A 34 -7.38 -11.15 -3.73
N ALA A 35 -8.18 -11.52 -4.74
CA ALA A 35 -9.18 -10.66 -5.34
C ALA A 35 -10.33 -10.43 -4.34
N VAL A 36 -10.80 -9.19 -4.27
CA VAL A 36 -11.96 -8.74 -3.50
C VAL A 36 -12.76 -7.77 -4.38
N PRO A 37 -14.07 -7.57 -4.14
CA PRO A 37 -14.88 -6.63 -4.90
C PRO A 37 -14.26 -5.22 -4.91
N ALA A 38 -13.85 -4.79 -6.10
CA ALA A 38 -13.19 -3.51 -6.34
C ALA A 38 -13.72 -2.87 -7.64
N PRO A 39 -15.02 -2.52 -7.71
CA PRO A 39 -15.65 -2.06 -8.95
C PRO A 39 -15.04 -0.76 -9.50
N ARG A 40 -14.29 -0.01 -8.69
CA ARG A 40 -13.64 1.24 -9.10
C ARG A 40 -12.12 1.13 -9.18
N ALA A 41 -11.57 -0.08 -9.22
CA ALA A 41 -10.11 -0.29 -9.22
C ALA A 41 -9.37 0.29 -10.45
N ASP A 42 -10.04 0.44 -11.59
CA ASP A 42 -9.47 1.06 -12.81
C ASP A 42 -9.86 2.55 -12.98
N SER A 43 -10.45 3.14 -11.95
CA SER A 43 -10.83 4.56 -11.96
C SER A 43 -9.61 5.49 -12.14
N PRO A 44 -9.81 6.72 -12.66
CA PRO A 44 -8.75 7.72 -12.75
C PRO A 44 -8.05 7.98 -11.40
N GLU A 45 -8.80 7.97 -10.29
CA GLU A 45 -8.30 8.15 -8.94
C GLU A 45 -7.31 7.02 -8.55
N CYS A 46 -7.67 5.77 -8.83
CA CYS A 46 -6.80 4.64 -8.53
C CYS A 46 -5.57 4.59 -9.42
N ARG A 47 -5.68 4.95 -10.70
CA ARG A 47 -4.51 5.08 -11.60
C ARG A 47 -3.57 6.19 -11.14
N ALA A 48 -4.10 7.34 -10.73
CA ALA A 48 -3.31 8.43 -10.17
C ALA A 48 -2.59 8.02 -8.87
N LEU A 49 -3.31 7.35 -7.96
CA LEU A 49 -2.72 6.79 -6.74
C LEU A 49 -1.58 5.83 -7.06
N LEU A 50 -1.84 4.79 -7.87
CA LEU A 50 -0.86 3.77 -8.20
C LEU A 50 0.40 4.36 -8.86
N GLY A 51 0.24 5.38 -9.69
CA GLY A 51 1.36 6.09 -10.35
C GLY A 51 2.18 6.97 -9.42
N ALA A 52 1.62 7.39 -8.27
CA ALA A 52 2.31 8.20 -7.26
C ALA A 52 2.83 7.40 -6.06
N LEU A 53 2.62 6.08 -6.05
CA LEU A 53 3.03 5.24 -4.93
C LEU A 53 4.56 5.19 -4.81
N PRO A 54 5.10 5.28 -3.58
CA PRO A 54 6.54 5.28 -3.36
C PRO A 54 7.12 3.88 -3.55
N GLU A 55 8.39 3.84 -3.94
CA GLU A 55 9.18 2.61 -3.99
C GLU A 55 9.48 2.04 -2.60
N VAL A 56 9.42 2.86 -1.56
CA VAL A 56 9.79 2.49 -0.18
C VAL A 56 8.75 3.00 0.82
N LEU A 57 8.36 2.13 1.76
CA LEU A 57 7.50 2.41 2.90
C LEU A 57 8.21 1.96 4.19
N GLY A 58 8.98 2.85 4.82
CA GLY A 58 9.83 2.47 5.94
C GLY A 58 10.88 1.44 5.49
N ASP A 59 10.90 0.27 6.13
CA ASP A 59 11.81 -0.82 5.78
C ASP A 59 11.31 -1.70 4.63
N PHE A 60 10.08 -1.45 4.14
CA PHE A 60 9.46 -2.23 3.07
C PHE A 60 9.77 -1.60 1.70
N ARG A 61 10.17 -2.41 0.73
CA ARG A 61 10.35 -1.99 -0.67
C ARG A 61 9.26 -2.55 -1.55
N ARG A 62 8.96 -1.85 -2.64
CA ARG A 62 7.94 -2.25 -3.60
C ARG A 62 8.30 -3.61 -4.21
N ALA A 63 7.32 -4.52 -4.17
CA ALA A 63 7.43 -5.91 -4.61
C ALA A 63 6.55 -6.13 -5.86
N PRO A 64 6.95 -7.04 -6.77
CA PRO A 64 6.05 -7.49 -7.83
C PRO A 64 4.84 -8.21 -7.22
N THR A 65 3.69 -8.12 -7.88
CA THR A 65 2.48 -8.88 -7.53
C THR A 65 2.45 -10.18 -8.33
N ALA A 66 1.96 -11.26 -7.75
CA ALA A 66 1.80 -12.52 -8.46
C ALA A 66 0.65 -12.43 -9.47
N GLU A 67 0.81 -13.06 -10.64
CA GLU A 67 -0.19 -13.06 -11.69
C GLU A 67 -1.26 -14.14 -11.50
N PRO A 68 -2.55 -13.86 -11.82
CA PRO A 68 -3.07 -12.59 -12.32
C PRO A 68 -3.20 -11.54 -11.19
N ALA A 69 -2.55 -10.39 -11.36
CA ALA A 69 -2.59 -9.34 -10.36
C ALA A 69 -3.93 -8.58 -10.43
N PRO A 70 -4.68 -8.43 -9.31
CA PRO A 70 -5.88 -7.61 -9.32
C PRO A 70 -5.53 -6.15 -9.64
N VAL A 71 -6.34 -5.53 -10.49
CA VAL A 71 -6.20 -4.10 -10.81
C VAL A 71 -6.31 -3.25 -9.54
N GLY A 72 -5.67 -2.08 -9.51
CA GLY A 72 -5.75 -1.19 -8.34
C GLY A 72 -4.95 -1.68 -7.13
N THR A 73 -3.98 -2.60 -7.29
CA THR A 73 -3.22 -3.16 -6.17
C THR A 73 -1.72 -2.89 -6.23
N ALA A 74 -1.09 -2.89 -5.06
CA ALA A 74 0.36 -2.80 -4.91
C ALA A 74 0.81 -3.51 -3.64
N ALA A 75 2.06 -3.97 -3.62
CA ALA A 75 2.64 -4.63 -2.46
C ALA A 75 4.06 -4.14 -2.15
N TRP A 76 4.44 -4.24 -0.88
CA TRP A 76 5.80 -4.01 -0.42
C TRP A 76 6.24 -5.10 0.56
N GLN A 77 7.52 -5.49 0.52
CA GLN A 77 8.13 -6.49 1.40
C GLN A 77 9.41 -5.94 2.05
N ALA A 78 9.66 -6.33 3.30
CA ALA A 78 10.91 -6.00 3.99
C ALA A 78 12.06 -6.97 3.61
N GLY A 79 11.72 -8.19 3.19
CA GLY A 79 12.66 -9.19 2.72
C GLY A 79 11.97 -10.44 2.15
N PRO A 80 12.75 -11.41 1.65
CA PRO A 80 12.23 -12.71 1.23
C PRO A 80 11.45 -13.36 2.39
N ASP A 81 10.26 -13.88 2.11
CA ASP A 81 9.41 -14.60 3.08
C ASP A 81 8.85 -13.77 4.25
N THR A 82 8.92 -12.43 4.16
CA THR A 82 8.24 -11.51 5.08
C THR A 82 6.78 -11.27 4.67
N GLU A 83 5.92 -11.01 5.66
CA GLU A 83 4.55 -10.56 5.37
C GLU A 83 4.58 -9.23 4.62
N ALA A 84 3.80 -9.14 3.54
CA ALA A 84 3.76 -7.94 2.71
C ALA A 84 2.77 -6.90 3.25
N ILE A 85 3.12 -5.63 3.07
CA ILE A 85 2.15 -4.54 3.07
C ILE A 85 1.39 -4.61 1.74
N ILE A 86 0.07 -4.55 1.79
CA ILE A 86 -0.76 -4.63 0.58
C ILE A 86 -1.69 -3.41 0.54
N LEU A 87 -1.68 -2.71 -0.58
CA LEU A 87 -2.63 -1.64 -0.89
C LEU A 87 -3.62 -2.13 -1.94
N ARG A 88 -4.90 -1.80 -1.74
CA ARG A 88 -5.99 -2.03 -2.70
C ARG A 88 -6.81 -0.76 -2.86
N CYS A 89 -7.08 -0.34 -4.08
CA CYS A 89 -7.86 0.86 -4.39
C CYS A 89 -9.16 0.51 -5.11
N GLY A 90 -10.20 1.31 -4.90
CA GLY A 90 -11.45 1.20 -5.65
C GLY A 90 -12.40 0.15 -5.10
N LEU A 91 -12.28 -0.15 -3.82
CA LEU A 91 -13.10 -1.11 -3.09
C LEU A 91 -14.53 -0.59 -2.85
N ASP A 92 -15.44 -1.51 -2.55
CA ASP A 92 -16.73 -1.17 -1.96
C ASP A 92 -16.57 -0.66 -0.51
N ARG A 93 -17.60 0.02 -0.01
CA ARG A 93 -17.64 0.45 1.40
C ARG A 93 -17.55 -0.79 2.30
N PRO A 94 -16.63 -0.85 3.27
CA PRO A 94 -16.58 -1.97 4.19
C PRO A 94 -17.87 -2.04 5.03
N VAL A 95 -18.44 -3.24 5.15
CA VAL A 95 -19.76 -3.45 5.77
C VAL A 95 -19.83 -2.96 7.22
N ASP A 96 -18.70 -3.04 7.93
CA ASP A 96 -18.57 -2.64 9.33
C ASP A 96 -18.35 -1.13 9.51
N PHE A 97 -18.15 -0.38 8.43
CA PHE A 97 -18.06 1.08 8.51
C PHE A 97 -19.47 1.68 8.62
N VAL A 98 -19.93 1.78 9.87
CA VAL A 98 -21.25 2.29 10.27
C VAL A 98 -21.12 3.50 11.20
N VAL A 99 -22.20 4.25 11.41
CA VAL A 99 -22.19 5.40 12.32
C VAL A 99 -21.74 4.97 13.72
N GLY A 100 -20.83 5.73 14.31
CA GLY A 100 -20.34 5.53 15.68
C GLY A 100 -19.07 4.67 15.80
N VAL A 101 -18.56 4.10 14.71
CA VAL A 101 -17.27 3.37 14.74
C VAL A 101 -16.09 4.32 14.90
N PRO A 102 -15.01 3.88 15.57
CA PRO A 102 -13.80 4.69 15.69
C PRO A 102 -13.15 4.94 14.34
N ILE A 103 -12.64 6.16 14.16
CA ILE A 103 -11.86 6.59 13.00
C ILE A 103 -10.56 7.20 13.52
N GLN A 104 -9.45 6.80 12.92
CA GLN A 104 -8.14 7.35 13.23
C GLN A 104 -7.72 8.37 12.16
N MET A 105 -7.35 9.56 12.60
CA MET A 105 -6.66 10.53 11.75
C MET A 105 -5.17 10.16 11.64
N VAL A 106 -4.67 10.01 10.42
CA VAL A 106 -3.24 9.92 10.12
C VAL A 106 -2.93 10.94 9.04
N ASP A 107 -2.05 11.90 9.37
CA ASP A 107 -1.87 13.11 8.57
C ASP A 107 -3.24 13.77 8.27
N ALA A 108 -3.64 13.88 7.00
CA ALA A 108 -4.90 14.47 6.55
C ALA A 108 -5.91 13.43 6.02
N VAL A 109 -5.79 12.16 6.43
CA VAL A 109 -6.67 11.05 6.01
C VAL A 109 -7.39 10.45 7.20
N GLN A 110 -8.68 10.16 7.03
CA GLN A 110 -9.51 9.42 7.98
C GLN A 110 -9.45 7.92 7.68
N TRP A 111 -8.91 7.16 8.62
CA TRP A 111 -8.74 5.71 8.51
C TRP A 111 -9.68 4.94 9.44
N PHE A 112 -10.46 4.04 8.87
CA PHE A 112 -11.28 3.06 9.59
C PHE A 112 -10.57 1.71 9.64
N ARG A 113 -10.45 1.10 10.82
CA ARG A 113 -9.83 -0.23 10.99
C ARG A 113 -10.89 -1.33 10.92
N VAL A 114 -10.70 -2.29 10.02
CA VAL A 114 -11.58 -3.48 9.92
C VAL A 114 -11.22 -4.49 11.00
N GLY A 115 -12.24 -5.14 11.56
CA GLY A 115 -12.05 -6.18 12.57
C GLY A 115 -11.76 -5.65 13.97
N GLU A 116 -11.80 -4.33 14.18
CA GLU A 116 -11.87 -3.80 15.53
C GLU A 116 -13.31 -3.98 16.02
N GLU A 117 -13.47 -4.92 16.96
CA GLU A 117 -14.74 -5.23 17.59
C GLU A 117 -15.31 -4.00 18.28
N ALA A 118 -16.22 -3.31 17.59
CA ALA A 118 -17.13 -2.32 18.18
C ALA A 118 -18.20 -2.99 19.08
N ALA A 119 -17.89 -4.11 19.72
CA ALA A 119 -18.79 -4.84 20.62
C ALA A 119 -18.07 -5.15 21.93
N PRO A 120 -18.53 -4.61 23.08
CA PRO A 120 -18.03 -5.04 24.38
C PRO A 120 -18.37 -6.52 24.60
N GLY A 121 -17.36 -7.37 24.76
CA GLY A 121 -17.53 -8.80 25.05
C GLY A 121 -17.00 -9.75 23.98
N SER A 122 -16.50 -9.24 22.86
CA SER A 122 -15.75 -10.07 21.93
C SER A 122 -14.38 -10.42 22.51
N ARG A 123 -13.99 -11.70 22.44
CA ARG A 123 -12.64 -12.11 22.86
C ARG A 123 -11.67 -11.44 21.89
N PRO A 124 -10.56 -10.85 22.34
CA PRO A 124 -9.51 -10.45 21.41
C PRO A 124 -9.19 -11.68 20.57
N GLU A 125 -9.36 -11.62 19.26
CA GLU A 125 -8.74 -12.58 18.36
C GLU A 125 -7.24 -12.46 18.60
N SER A 126 -6.78 -13.28 19.53
CA SER A 126 -5.40 -13.43 19.92
C SER A 126 -4.69 -14.15 18.79
N GLN A 127 -4.51 -13.48 17.63
CA GLN A 127 -3.62 -13.86 16.52
C GLN A 127 -3.73 -13.00 15.24
N GLN A 128 -4.43 -11.84 15.17
CA GLN A 128 -4.33 -11.01 13.96
C GLN A 128 -2.89 -10.46 13.80
N THR A 129 -2.07 -11.13 13.00
CA THR A 129 -0.71 -10.66 12.62
C THR A 129 -0.74 -9.49 11.65
N ARG A 130 -1.94 -9.05 11.24
CA ARG A 130 -2.14 -7.93 10.31
C ARG A 130 -3.32 -7.07 10.73
N SER A 131 -3.26 -5.80 10.38
CA SER A 131 -4.37 -4.86 10.48
C SER A 131 -4.74 -4.36 9.08
N THR A 132 -6.03 -4.17 8.79
CA THR A 132 -6.48 -3.58 7.53
C THR A 132 -7.21 -2.28 7.80
N TRP A 133 -6.73 -1.21 7.19
CA TRP A 133 -7.22 0.15 7.35
C TRP A 133 -7.83 0.66 6.04
N TYR A 134 -9.01 1.25 6.09
CA TYR A 134 -9.68 1.87 4.95
C TYR A 134 -9.60 3.38 5.05
N ALA A 135 -9.11 4.05 4.01
CA ALA A 135 -9.31 5.49 3.84
C ALA A 135 -10.78 5.71 3.45
N VAL A 136 -11.52 6.43 4.30
CA VAL A 136 -12.99 6.58 4.17
C VAL A 136 -13.43 8.00 3.79
N ASP A 137 -12.48 8.93 3.68
CA ASP A 137 -12.67 10.34 3.32
C ASP A 137 -12.07 10.67 1.95
N ARG A 138 -12.06 9.69 1.04
CA ARG A 138 -11.56 9.80 -0.32
C ARG A 138 -12.66 9.43 -1.32
N PRO A 139 -12.63 9.96 -2.56
CA PRO A 139 -13.64 9.66 -3.57
C PRO A 139 -13.76 8.16 -3.85
N VAL A 140 -12.68 7.37 -3.69
CA VAL A 140 -12.64 5.90 -3.74
C VAL A 140 -12.14 5.33 -2.43
N TYR A 141 -12.68 4.18 -2.00
CA TYR A 141 -12.17 3.49 -0.81
C TYR A 141 -10.84 2.81 -1.13
N VAL A 142 -9.85 3.04 -0.27
CA VAL A 142 -8.51 2.45 -0.37
C VAL A 142 -8.23 1.69 0.90
N ALA A 143 -7.89 0.40 0.80
CA ALA A 143 -7.47 -0.40 1.92
C ALA A 143 -5.94 -0.54 1.95
N LEU A 144 -5.37 -0.44 3.14
CA LEU A 144 -3.98 -0.72 3.44
C LEU A 144 -3.92 -1.82 4.51
N THR A 145 -3.43 -2.99 4.12
CA THR A 145 -3.14 -4.10 5.03
C THR A 145 -1.70 -4.02 5.49
N LEU A 146 -1.49 -3.98 6.80
CA LEU A 146 -0.21 -3.78 7.47
C LEU A 146 0.10 -4.98 8.36
N PRO A 147 1.28 -5.62 8.23
CA PRO A 147 1.82 -6.54 9.23
C PRO A 147 1.99 -5.85 10.60
N GLN A 148 1.93 -6.60 11.70
CA GLN A 148 2.09 -6.05 13.06
C GLN A 148 3.37 -5.23 13.24
N ASP A 149 4.49 -5.69 12.67
CA ASP A 149 5.81 -5.06 12.85
C ASP A 149 6.10 -3.94 11.82
N SER A 150 5.08 -3.46 11.10
CA SER A 150 5.27 -2.44 10.06
C SER A 150 5.52 -1.02 10.59
N GLY A 151 5.20 -0.76 11.86
CA GLY A 151 5.27 0.57 12.46
C GLY A 151 4.30 1.57 11.80
N PRO A 152 4.34 2.85 12.20
CA PRO A 152 3.42 3.88 11.70
C PRO A 152 3.83 4.46 10.32
N THR A 153 5.10 4.31 9.93
CA THR A 153 5.66 4.96 8.74
C THR A 153 4.91 4.64 7.44
N PRO A 154 4.53 3.38 7.15
CA PRO A 154 3.82 3.07 5.91
C PRO A 154 2.47 3.79 5.77
N ILE A 155 1.63 3.77 6.81
CA ILE A 155 0.32 4.44 6.75
C ILE A 155 0.45 5.96 6.67
N GLN A 156 1.46 6.56 7.30
CA GLN A 156 1.78 7.98 7.15
C GLN A 156 2.19 8.34 5.72
N LEU A 157 3.12 7.58 5.12
CA LEU A 157 3.56 7.81 3.74
C LEU A 157 2.41 7.67 2.75
N ILE A 158 1.60 6.61 2.88
CA ILE A 158 0.41 6.44 2.04
C ILE A 158 -0.61 7.56 2.28
N SER A 159 -0.75 8.05 3.51
CA SER A 159 -1.67 9.17 3.79
C SER A 159 -1.31 10.45 3.04
N ARG A 160 0.00 10.75 2.93
CA ARG A 160 0.49 11.87 2.11
C ARG A 160 0.23 11.67 0.63
N VAL A 161 0.47 10.47 0.11
CA VAL A 161 0.18 10.16 -1.30
C VAL A 161 -1.30 10.32 -1.60
N LEU A 162 -2.18 9.76 -0.75
CA LEU A 162 -3.63 9.89 -0.89
C LEU A 162 -4.07 11.36 -0.94
N THR A 163 -3.52 12.19 -0.06
CA THR A 163 -3.81 13.63 0.00
C THR A 163 -3.34 14.37 -1.25
N HIS A 164 -2.25 13.92 -1.89
CA HIS A 164 -1.76 14.50 -3.13
C HIS A 164 -2.57 14.07 -4.36
N THR A 165 -3.06 12.83 -4.38
CA THR A 165 -3.71 12.24 -5.56
C THR A 165 -5.22 12.36 -5.55
N MET A 166 -5.84 12.58 -4.38
CA MET A 166 -7.28 12.59 -4.22
C MET A 166 -7.73 13.67 -3.22
N PRO A 167 -8.76 14.46 -3.55
CA PRO A 167 -9.32 15.41 -2.61
C PRO A 167 -10.05 14.69 -1.47
N ALA A 168 -10.14 15.35 -0.32
CA ALA A 168 -10.97 14.88 0.78
C ALA A 168 -12.46 14.99 0.42
N THR A 169 -13.27 14.01 0.84
CA THR A 169 -14.73 14.02 0.72
C THR A 169 -15.37 13.74 2.08
N PRO A 170 -16.62 14.21 2.33
CA PRO A 170 -17.35 13.79 3.52
C PRO A 170 -17.43 12.26 3.62
N ILE A 171 -17.22 11.73 4.82
CA ILE A 171 -17.33 10.30 5.07
C ILE A 171 -18.79 9.83 4.95
N ALA A 172 -19.01 8.61 4.48
CA ALA A 172 -20.35 8.05 4.25
C ALA A 172 -20.52 6.68 4.94
N PRO A 173 -20.58 6.64 6.29
CA PRO A 173 -20.82 5.40 7.02
C PRO A 173 -22.24 4.86 6.76
N GLY A 174 -22.41 3.54 6.92
CA GLY A 174 -23.72 2.90 6.95
C GLY A 174 -24.52 3.25 8.23
N PRO A 175 -25.81 2.91 8.29
CA PRO A 175 -26.62 3.13 9.49
C PRO A 175 -26.04 2.39 10.71
N PRO A 176 -26.27 2.87 11.95
CA PRO A 176 -25.84 2.17 13.15
C PRO A 176 -26.47 0.78 13.22
N ARG A 177 -25.79 -0.16 13.90
CA ARG A 177 -26.31 -1.51 14.15
C ARG A 177 -27.34 -1.52 15.28
#